data_AF-A0A851TSV6-F1
#
_entry.id   AF-A0A851TSV6-F1
#
_cell.length_a   1.000
_cell.length_b   1.000
_cell.length_c   1.000
_cell.angle_alpha   90.00
_cell.angle_beta   90.00
_cell.angle_gamma   90.00
#
_symmetry.space_group_name_H-M   'P 1'
#
loop_
_entity.id
_entity.type
_entity.pdbx_description
1 polymer ?
#
loop_
_entity_poly.entity_id
_entity_poly.type
_entity_poly.pdbx_seq_one_letter_code
_entity_poly.pdbx_strand_id
1 'polypeptide(L)'
;EVGISKEEALEVLQVVRQECAVEAPRGAGTAGISRRCTALELLEQEQAQGFIITFCSALDNILGGGVQLTKITEICGAPGVGKTQLCMQLAVDVQIPECFGGLAGEAVFIDTEGSFMVDRVADIATACVQHCQLIAEAHQEE
;
A
#
# COMPACT_ATOMS: atom_id res chain seq x y z
N GLU A 1 -28.63 -17.30 10.74
CA GLU A 1 -27.68 -17.95 11.66
C GLU A 1 -26.59 -18.58 10.83
N VAL A 2 -25.36 -18.13 10.98
CA VAL A 2 -24.23 -18.63 10.19
C VAL A 2 -23.96 -20.04 10.69
N GLY A 3 -24.29 -21.05 9.87
CA GLY A 3 -24.30 -22.47 10.22
C GLY A 3 -22.92 -23.11 10.34
N ILE A 4 -22.02 -22.49 11.11
CA ILE A 4 -20.70 -23.04 11.42
C ILE A 4 -20.77 -23.66 12.81
N SER A 5 -20.39 -24.93 12.90
CA SER A 5 -20.29 -25.64 14.17
C SER A 5 -19.12 -25.10 15.02
N LYS A 6 -19.19 -25.32 16.33
CA LYS A 6 -18.12 -24.88 17.25
C LYS A 6 -16.79 -25.56 16.91
N GLU A 7 -16.87 -26.79 16.43
CA GLU A 7 -15.75 -27.64 16.03
C GLU A 7 -15.08 -27.08 14.78
N GLU A 8 -15.84 -26.74 13.74
CA GLU A 8 -15.32 -26.09 12.53
C GLU A 8 -14.69 -24.73 12.83
N ALA A 9 -15.31 -23.93 13.71
CA ALA A 9 -14.74 -22.66 14.14
C ALA A 9 -13.40 -22.84 14.88
N LEU A 10 -13.28 -23.91 15.69
CA LEU A 10 -12.04 -24.24 16.40
C LEU A 10 -10.94 -24.74 15.47
N GLU A 11 -11.27 -25.53 14.45
CA GLU A 11 -10.31 -25.98 13.43
C GLU A 11 -9.74 -24.80 12.65
N VAL A 12 -10.61 -23.86 12.21
CA VAL A 12 -10.17 -22.63 11.54
C VAL A 12 -9.22 -21.82 12.43
N LEU A 13 -9.55 -21.67 13.72
CA LEU A 13 -8.69 -20.96 14.67
C LEU A 13 -7.35 -21.68 14.94
N GLN A 14 -7.32 -23.01 14.87
CA GLN A 14 -6.09 -23.79 15.06
C GLN A 14 -5.17 -23.69 13.84
N VAL A 15 -5.71 -23.68 12.62
CA VAL A 15 -4.93 -23.43 11.40
C VAL A 15 -4.23 -22.08 11.47
N VAL A 16 -4.97 -21.02 11.86
CA VAL A 16 -4.42 -19.67 12.07
C VAL A 16 -3.30 -19.67 13.12
N ARG A 17 -3.37 -20.53 14.15
CA ARG A 17 -2.33 -20.64 15.18
C ARG A 17 -1.12 -21.48 14.76
N GLN A 18 -1.29 -22.48 13.89
CA GLN A 18 -0.19 -23.39 13.49
C GLN A 18 0.73 -22.80 12.42
N GLU A 19 0.23 -21.94 11.52
CA GLU A 19 1.08 -21.18 10.58
C GLU A 19 2.06 -20.23 11.29
N CYS A 20 1.86 -19.96 12.58
CA CYS A 20 2.75 -19.13 13.37
C CYS A 20 3.98 -19.86 13.95
N ALA A 21 4.02 -21.19 13.93
CA ALA A 21 5.03 -21.98 14.65
C ALA A 21 6.04 -22.70 13.76
N VAL A 22 5.86 -22.72 12.43
CA VAL A 22 6.72 -23.47 11.52
C VAL A 22 7.30 -22.54 10.46
N GLU A 23 8.58 -22.23 10.68
CA GLU A 23 9.59 -21.77 9.72
C GLU A 23 9.39 -20.40 9.06
N ALA A 24 10.27 -19.46 9.45
CA ALA A 24 10.64 -18.33 8.62
C ALA A 24 11.41 -18.84 7.37
N PRO A 25 10.98 -18.41 6.18
CA PRO A 25 11.94 -17.86 5.23
C PRO A 25 11.51 -16.46 4.76
N ARG A 26 12.51 -15.58 4.71
CA ARG A 26 12.60 -14.26 4.08
C ARG A 26 11.42 -13.85 3.20
N GLY A 27 10.63 -12.89 3.68
CA GLY A 27 9.62 -12.17 2.92
C GLY A 27 8.79 -11.32 3.88
N ALA A 28 8.69 -10.03 3.60
CA ALA A 28 7.99 -9.07 4.45
C ALA A 28 6.53 -9.46 4.67
N GLY A 29 6.06 -9.37 5.93
CA GLY A 29 4.63 -9.39 6.25
C GLY A 29 4.15 -10.54 7.15
N THR A 30 4.71 -10.70 8.36
CA THR A 30 4.09 -11.54 9.40
C THR A 30 3.28 -10.67 10.37
N ALA A 31 2.09 -10.25 9.95
CA ALA A 31 1.07 -9.71 10.85
C ALA A 31 0.28 -10.88 11.44
N GLY A 32 0.70 -11.43 12.58
CA GLY A 32 0.02 -12.59 13.15
C GLY A 32 0.61 -13.13 14.44
N ILE A 33 0.74 -12.27 15.46
CA ILE A 33 0.75 -12.54 16.92
C ILE A 33 1.06 -11.19 17.57
N SER A 34 0.34 -10.82 18.64
CA SER A 34 0.72 -9.67 19.48
C SER A 34 2.05 -9.98 20.17
N ARG A 35 3.16 -9.76 19.45
CA ARG A 35 4.50 -9.80 19.99
C ARG A 35 4.56 -8.71 21.05
N ARG A 36 4.77 -9.10 22.31
CA ARG A 36 5.05 -8.12 23.37
C ARG A 36 6.32 -7.38 22.96
N CYS A 37 6.18 -6.11 22.69
CA CYS A 37 7.24 -5.20 22.29
C CYS A 37 7.22 -3.98 23.21
N THR A 38 8.38 -3.32 23.34
CA THR A 38 8.46 -2.06 24.09
C THR A 38 7.93 -0.90 23.26
N ALA A 39 7.56 0.22 23.91
CA ALA A 39 7.19 1.43 23.19
C ALA A 39 8.33 1.96 22.29
N LEU A 40 9.59 1.71 22.66
CA LEU A 40 10.75 2.05 21.85
C LEU A 40 10.80 1.21 20.57
N GLU A 41 10.61 -0.11 20.69
CA GLU A 41 10.58 -1.02 19.53
C GLU A 41 9.44 -0.65 18.56
N LEU A 42 8.27 -0.27 19.08
CA LEU A 42 7.15 0.21 18.26
C LEU A 42 7.50 1.50 17.51
N LEU A 43 8.16 2.45 18.18
CA LEU A 43 8.58 3.71 17.56
C LEU A 43 9.63 3.48 16.47
N GLU A 44 10.63 2.63 16.74
CA GLU A 44 11.65 2.26 15.75
C GLU A 44 11.02 1.58 14.53
N GLN A 45 10.04 0.69 14.75
CA GLN A 45 9.28 0.06 13.68
C GLN A 45 8.47 1.08 12.88
N GLU A 46 7.83 2.06 13.53
CA GLU A 46 7.07 3.12 12.85
C GLU A 46 7.98 4.02 12.01
N GLN A 47 9.16 4.39 12.53
CA GLN A 47 10.13 5.22 11.81
C GLN A 47 10.77 4.50 10.61
N ALA A 48 10.80 3.17 10.62
CA ALA A 48 11.29 2.36 9.51
C ALA A 48 10.25 2.14 8.40
N GLN A 49 8.98 2.54 8.61
CA GLN A 49 7.94 2.36 7.60
C GLN A 49 8.10 3.35 6.46
N GLY A 50 7.99 2.84 5.23
CA GLY A 50 7.92 3.66 4.03
C GLY A 50 6.53 4.24 3.78
N PHE A 51 6.41 4.88 2.63
CA PHE A 51 5.17 5.45 2.11
C PHE A 51 5.11 5.27 0.59
N ILE A 52 3.90 5.33 0.03
CA ILE A 52 3.69 5.47 -1.40
C ILE A 52 3.73 6.96 -1.71
N ILE A 53 4.73 7.40 -2.48
CA ILE A 53 4.81 8.78 -2.98
C ILE A 53 3.68 9.08 -3.95
N THR A 54 3.15 10.29 -3.96
CA THR A 54 2.07 10.70 -4.88
C THR A 54 2.54 11.55 -6.05
N PHE A 55 3.84 11.91 -6.07
CA PHE A 55 4.45 12.91 -6.96
C PHE A 55 3.78 14.30 -6.91
N CYS A 56 2.91 14.53 -5.93
CA CYS A 56 2.34 15.83 -5.62
C CYS A 56 2.99 16.31 -4.32
N SER A 57 4.02 17.15 -4.43
CA SER A 57 4.78 17.63 -3.26
C SER A 57 3.89 18.24 -2.18
N ALA A 58 2.83 18.95 -2.55
CA ALA A 58 1.87 19.51 -1.60
C ALA A 58 1.11 18.41 -0.84
N LEU A 59 0.69 17.34 -1.52
CA LEU A 59 -0.03 16.23 -0.90
C LEU A 59 0.92 15.38 -0.04
N ASP A 60 2.09 15.05 -0.58
CA ASP A 60 3.12 14.30 0.14
C ASP A 60 3.52 15.03 1.43
N ASN A 61 3.70 16.35 1.40
CA ASN A 61 4.00 17.14 2.59
C ASN A 61 2.89 17.08 3.65
N ILE A 62 1.61 17.11 3.24
CA ILE A 62 0.47 17.01 4.18
C ILE A 62 0.39 15.61 4.80
N LEU A 63 0.78 14.58 4.05
CA LEU A 63 0.76 13.18 4.51
C LEU A 63 2.05 12.75 5.25
N GLY A 64 3.06 13.61 5.28
CA GLY A 64 4.36 13.33 5.93
C GLY A 64 5.31 12.48 5.07
N GLY A 65 5.26 12.63 3.75
CA GLY A 65 6.10 11.97 2.75
C GLY A 65 5.30 11.26 1.65
N GLY A 66 4.08 10.82 1.97
CA GLY A 66 3.19 10.08 1.08
C GLY A 66 2.18 9.25 1.86
N VAL A 67 1.48 8.34 1.19
CA VAL A 67 0.51 7.44 1.85
C VAL A 67 1.25 6.37 2.64
N GLN A 68 1.08 6.36 3.97
CA GLN A 68 1.89 5.54 4.89
C GLN A 68 1.60 4.03 4.76
N LEU A 69 2.67 3.22 4.74
CA LEU A 69 2.56 1.76 4.74
C LEU A 69 2.10 1.23 6.10
N THR A 70 1.51 0.03 6.11
CA THR A 70 1.00 -0.66 7.31
C THR A 70 -0.09 0.10 8.09
N LYS A 71 -0.66 1.14 7.46
CA LYS A 71 -1.74 1.96 8.01
C LYS A 71 -2.91 2.02 7.04
N ILE A 72 -4.09 2.27 7.57
CA ILE A 72 -5.30 2.51 6.77
C ILE A 72 -5.44 4.02 6.58
N THR A 73 -5.48 4.45 5.32
CA THR A 73 -5.73 5.85 4.95
C THR A 73 -7.11 5.95 4.32
N GLU A 74 -8.01 6.74 4.92
CA GLU A 74 -9.36 6.97 4.40
C GLU A 74 -9.42 8.28 3.59
N ILE A 75 -9.85 8.21 2.34
CA ILE A 75 -10.03 9.38 1.47
C ILE A 75 -11.52 9.72 1.40
N CYS A 76 -11.92 10.81 2.04
CA CYS A 76 -13.33 11.23 2.17
C CYS A 76 -13.66 12.48 1.33
N GLY A 77 -14.92 12.61 0.93
CA GLY A 77 -15.44 13.80 0.26
C GLY A 77 -16.65 13.54 -0.65
N ALA A 78 -17.24 14.62 -1.17
CA ALA A 78 -18.43 14.55 -2.03
C ALA A 78 -18.17 13.76 -3.35
N PRO A 79 -19.21 13.33 -4.06
CA PRO A 79 -19.06 12.77 -5.41
C PRO A 79 -18.32 13.75 -6.34
N GLY A 80 -17.47 13.24 -7.23
CA GLY A 80 -16.74 14.05 -8.21
C GLY A 80 -15.51 14.82 -7.69
N VAL A 81 -15.19 14.78 -6.39
CA VAL A 81 -14.02 15.48 -5.83
C VAL A 81 -12.66 14.81 -6.13
N GLY A 82 -12.66 13.69 -6.85
CA GLY A 82 -11.43 13.02 -7.29
C GLY A 82 -10.95 11.82 -6.44
N LYS A 83 -11.78 11.30 -5.53
CA LYS A 83 -11.41 10.14 -4.68
C LYS A 83 -10.96 8.92 -5.50
N THR A 84 -11.80 8.46 -6.43
CA THR A 84 -11.48 7.33 -7.32
C THR A 84 -10.27 7.63 -8.20
N GLN A 85 -10.09 8.88 -8.64
CA GLN A 85 -8.91 9.30 -9.38
C GLN A 85 -7.63 9.14 -8.56
N LEU A 86 -7.66 9.55 -7.28
CA LEU A 86 -6.52 9.39 -6.39
C LEU A 86 -6.24 7.91 -6.09
N CYS A 87 -7.26 7.07 -5.91
CA CYS A 87 -7.05 5.63 -5.72
C CYS A 87 -6.41 4.97 -6.95
N MET A 88 -6.85 5.33 -8.17
CA MET A 88 -6.22 4.83 -9.40
C MET A 88 -4.78 5.34 -9.56
N GLN A 89 -4.51 6.59 -9.16
CA GLN A 89 -3.16 7.15 -9.15
C GLN A 89 -2.25 6.35 -8.22
N LEU A 90 -2.66 6.12 -6.97
CA LEU A 90 -1.89 5.35 -5.99
C LEU A 90 -1.64 3.89 -6.42
N ALA A 91 -2.58 3.28 -7.16
CA ALA A 91 -2.40 1.95 -7.73
C ALA A 91 -1.29 1.88 -8.80
N VAL A 92 -1.02 3.00 -9.48
CA VAL A 92 0.14 3.13 -10.37
C VAL A 92 1.38 3.52 -9.58
N ASP A 93 1.27 4.46 -8.64
CA ASP A 93 2.42 5.00 -7.89
C ASP A 93 3.15 3.94 -7.06
N VAL A 94 2.43 2.95 -6.51
CA VAL A 94 3.08 1.85 -5.77
C VAL A 94 4.08 1.05 -6.64
N GLN A 95 3.91 1.06 -7.95
CA GLN A 95 4.75 0.35 -8.91
C GLN A 95 6.01 1.13 -9.31
N ILE A 96 6.14 2.39 -8.89
CA ILE A 96 7.31 3.22 -9.18
C ILE A 96 8.57 2.53 -8.61
N PRO A 97 9.67 2.41 -9.37
CA PRO A 97 10.89 1.79 -8.87
C PRO A 97 11.54 2.55 -7.70
N GLU A 98 12.25 1.82 -6.83
CA GLU A 98 12.96 2.39 -5.66
C GLU A 98 13.97 3.47 -6.05
N CYS A 99 14.61 3.38 -7.23
CA CYS A 99 15.55 4.40 -7.71
C CYS A 99 14.89 5.77 -8.00
N PHE A 100 13.56 5.81 -8.09
CA PHE A 100 12.76 7.04 -8.19
C PHE A 100 12.02 7.35 -6.88
N GLY A 101 12.36 6.69 -5.77
CA GLY A 101 11.71 6.86 -4.47
C GLY A 101 10.38 6.11 -4.30
N GLY A 102 10.04 5.21 -5.22
CA GLY A 102 8.87 4.33 -5.11
C GLY A 102 9.15 3.02 -4.35
N LEU A 103 8.25 2.05 -4.49
CA LEU A 103 8.29 0.78 -3.74
C LEU A 103 8.41 -0.46 -4.62
N ALA A 104 8.36 -0.32 -5.96
CA ALA A 104 8.32 -1.44 -6.91
C ALA A 104 7.29 -2.52 -6.53
N GLY A 105 6.16 -2.12 -5.94
CA GLY A 105 5.14 -3.01 -5.41
C GLY A 105 4.00 -3.28 -6.40
N GLU A 106 2.96 -3.94 -5.91
CA GLU A 106 1.75 -4.28 -6.67
C GLU A 106 0.50 -3.74 -5.96
N ALA A 107 -0.58 -3.54 -6.73
CA ALA A 107 -1.85 -3.04 -6.22
C ALA A 107 -2.98 -4.04 -6.43
N VAL A 108 -3.85 -4.16 -5.43
CA VAL A 108 -5.17 -4.79 -5.55
C VAL A 108 -6.22 -3.71 -5.44
N PHE A 109 -7.02 -3.52 -6.48
CA PHE A 109 -8.11 -2.55 -6.50
C PHE A 109 -9.46 -3.27 -6.40
N ILE A 110 -10.22 -3.01 -5.33
CA ILE A 110 -11.56 -3.55 -5.15
C ILE A 110 -12.57 -2.46 -5.49
N ASP A 111 -13.24 -2.61 -6.63
CA ASP A 111 -14.25 -1.67 -7.08
C ASP A 111 -15.66 -2.15 -6.68
N THR A 112 -16.35 -1.33 -5.89
CA THR A 112 -17.70 -1.61 -5.41
C THR A 112 -18.79 -0.86 -6.17
N GLU A 113 -18.42 0.15 -6.97
CA GLU A 113 -19.36 1.04 -7.67
C GLU A 113 -19.28 0.93 -9.20
N GLY A 114 -18.31 0.18 -9.74
CA GLY A 114 -18.09 0.08 -11.19
C GLY A 114 -17.43 1.32 -11.78
N SER A 115 -16.66 2.04 -10.96
CA SER A 115 -16.01 3.31 -11.31
C SER A 115 -14.55 3.17 -11.76
N PHE A 116 -14.00 1.95 -11.71
CA PHE A 116 -12.65 1.67 -12.20
C PHE A 116 -12.61 1.66 -13.74
N MET A 117 -11.80 2.52 -14.31
CA MET A 117 -11.69 2.71 -15.76
C MET A 117 -10.28 2.34 -16.23
N VAL A 118 -10.15 1.19 -16.92
CA VAL A 118 -8.85 0.67 -17.38
C VAL A 118 -8.11 1.67 -18.26
N ASP A 119 -8.81 2.31 -19.20
CA ASP A 119 -8.21 3.31 -20.08
C ASP A 119 -7.62 4.47 -19.28
N ARG A 120 -8.29 4.87 -18.20
CA ARG A 120 -7.80 5.93 -17.32
C ARG A 120 -6.54 5.52 -16.56
N VAL A 121 -6.47 4.27 -16.11
CA VAL A 121 -5.25 3.73 -15.47
C VAL A 121 -4.10 3.66 -16.47
N ALA A 122 -4.37 3.27 -17.72
CA ALA A 122 -3.36 3.26 -18.79
C ALA A 122 -2.82 4.66 -19.09
N ASP A 123 -3.68 5.68 -19.10
CA ASP A 123 -3.26 7.09 -19.21
C ASP A 123 -2.33 7.49 -18.07
N ILE A 124 -2.71 7.18 -16.82
CA ILE A 124 -1.92 7.48 -15.63
C ILE A 124 -0.57 6.77 -15.68
N ALA A 125 -0.54 5.48 -16.03
CA ALA A 125 0.67 4.70 -16.17
C ALA A 125 1.60 5.27 -17.24
N THR A 126 1.05 5.66 -18.40
CA THR A 126 1.82 6.31 -19.47
C THR A 126 2.45 7.61 -19.00
N ALA A 127 1.68 8.46 -18.30
CA ALA A 127 2.19 9.71 -17.74
C ALA A 127 3.26 9.47 -16.65
N CYS A 128 3.09 8.45 -15.80
CA CYS A 128 4.05 8.07 -14.78
C CYS A 128 5.40 7.63 -15.39
N VAL A 129 5.36 6.81 -16.45
CA VAL A 129 6.57 6.39 -17.17
C VAL A 129 7.29 7.59 -17.79
N GLN A 130 6.55 8.48 -18.44
CA GLN A 130 7.12 9.72 -19.00
C GLN A 130 7.76 10.58 -17.91
N HIS A 131 7.11 10.69 -16.75
CA HIS A 131 7.65 11.44 -15.62
C HIS A 131 8.96 10.84 -15.10
N CYS A 132 9.04 9.51 -14.94
CA CYS A 132 10.26 8.83 -14.52
C CYS A 132 11.40 8.99 -15.54
N GLN A 133 11.09 8.97 -16.85
CA GLN A 133 12.08 9.24 -17.91
C GLN A 133 12.67 10.64 -17.79
N LEU A 134 11.83 11.65 -17.60
CA LEU A 134 12.28 13.04 -17.42
C LEU A 134 13.19 13.19 -16.18
N ILE A 135 12.86 12.52 -15.07
CA ILE A 135 13.72 12.51 -13.87
C ILE A 135 15.07 11.85 -14.20
N ALA A 136 15.06 10.71 -14.89
CA ALA A 136 16.28 9.99 -15.25
C ALA A 136 17.19 10.78 -16.20
N GLU A 137 16.61 11.56 -17.12
CA GLU A 137 17.35 12.44 -18.03
C GLU A 137 17.98 13.62 -17.28
N ALA A 138 17.22 14.28 -16.39
CA ALA A 138 17.72 15.39 -15.59
C ALA A 138 18.95 15.02 -14.73
N HIS A 139 18.98 13.79 -14.20
CA HIS A 139 20.11 13.31 -13.41
C HIS A 139 21.33 12.86 -14.24
N GLN A 140 21.24 12.77 -15.56
CA GLN A 140 22.40 12.48 -16.43
C GLN A 140 23.18 13.75 -16.80
N GLU A 141 22.58 14.92 -16.63
CA GLU A 141 23.17 16.22 -16.94
C GLU A 141 23.90 16.86 -15.74
N GLU A 142 23.76 16.27 -14.54
CA GLU A 142 24.48 16.64 -13.30
C GLU A 142 25.72 15.77 -13.07
#